data_AF-U5KFR0-F1
#
_entry.id   AF-U5KFR0-F1
#
_cell.length_a   1.000
_cell.length_b   1.000
_cell.length_c   1.000
_cell.angle_alpha   90.00
_cell.angle_beta   90.00
_cell.angle_gamma   90.00
#
_symmetry.space_group_name_H-M   'P 1'
#
loop_
_entity.id
_entity.type
_entity.pdbx_description
1 polymer ?
#
loop_
_entity_poly.entity_id
_entity_poly.type
_entity_poly.pdbx_seq_one_letter_code
_entity_poly.pdbx_strand_id
1 'polypeptide(L)'
;SKYSRVLQRKNCFYTGGSGFMGKVLVEKLLYSCPDLDRIYLLLRNKKGVKSEDRLNELFASPCFDRLRKERPEFRSKVFVIAG
;
A
#
# COMPACT_ATOMS: atom_id res chain seq x y z
N SER A 1 -8.25 -13.44 11.38
CA SER A 1 -9.31 -12.45 11.07
C SER A 1 -10.00 -12.85 9.77
N LYS A 2 -11.34 -12.73 9.67
CA LYS A 2 -12.16 -13.13 8.50
C LYS A 2 -11.63 -12.59 7.16
N TYR A 3 -11.04 -11.40 7.16
CA TYR A 3 -10.48 -10.74 5.97
C TYR A 3 -9.22 -11.41 5.39
N SER A 4 -8.34 -11.95 6.24
CA SER A 4 -7.10 -12.60 5.78
C SER A 4 -7.40 -13.85 4.95
N ARG A 5 -8.49 -14.58 5.27
CA ARG A 5 -8.91 -15.76 4.50
C ARG A 5 -9.51 -15.39 3.13
N VAL A 6 -10.17 -14.22 3.03
CA VAL A 6 -10.80 -13.75 1.79
C VAL A 6 -9.79 -13.17 0.81
N LEU A 7 -8.68 -12.62 1.32
CA LEU A 7 -7.64 -11.93 0.53
C LEU A 7 -6.39 -12.78 0.27
N GLN A 8 -6.35 -14.01 0.80
CA GLN A 8 -5.24 -14.93 0.60
C GLN A 8 -5.02 -15.19 -0.91
N ARG A 9 -3.81 -14.96 -1.40
CA ARG A 9 -3.42 -15.09 -2.82
C ARG A 9 -4.26 -14.24 -3.79
N LYS A 10 -4.84 -13.14 -3.32
CA LYS A 10 -5.58 -12.19 -4.18
C LYS A 10 -4.75 -10.95 -4.50
N ASN A 11 -5.07 -10.38 -5.65
CA ASN A 11 -4.63 -9.06 -6.06
C ASN A 11 -5.72 -8.04 -5.70
N CYS A 12 -5.34 -6.95 -5.04
CA CYS A 12 -6.25 -5.87 -4.66
C CYS A 12 -5.92 -4.61 -5.45
N PHE A 13 -6.92 -3.97 -6.04
CA PHE A 13 -6.78 -2.64 -6.64
C PHE A 13 -7.45 -1.61 -5.74
N TYR A 14 -6.73 -0.53 -5.42
CA TYR A 14 -7.21 0.52 -4.54
C TYR A 14 -7.05 1.90 -5.18
N THR A 15 -8.12 2.68 -5.15
CA THR A 15 -8.14 4.08 -5.60
C THR A 15 -8.18 5.01 -4.39
N GLY A 16 -7.54 6.18 -4.49
CA GLY A 16 -7.50 7.13 -3.36
C GLY A 16 -6.55 6.74 -2.22
N GLY A 17 -5.56 5.87 -2.48
CA GLY A 17 -4.63 5.36 -1.47
C GLY A 17 -3.70 6.39 -0.82
N SER A 18 -3.54 7.59 -1.41
CA SER A 18 -2.79 8.67 -0.78
C SER A 18 -3.59 9.47 0.26
N GLY A 19 -4.90 9.26 0.38
CA GLY A 19 -5.73 9.88 1.43
C GLY A 19 -5.45 9.27 2.81
N PHE A 20 -5.92 9.94 3.87
CA PHE A 20 -5.68 9.48 5.24
C PHE A 20 -6.20 8.07 5.52
N MET A 21 -7.43 7.76 5.12
CA MET A 21 -7.98 6.41 5.30
C MET A 21 -7.33 5.39 4.36
N GLY A 22 -6.98 5.80 3.14
CA GLY A 22 -6.32 4.94 2.15
C GLY A 22 -4.98 4.41 2.65
N LYS A 23 -4.13 5.28 3.19
CA LYS A 23 -2.81 4.89 3.70
C LYS A 23 -2.90 3.94 4.90
N VAL A 24 -3.86 4.18 5.80
CA VAL A 24 -4.11 3.32 6.97
C VAL A 24 -4.61 1.95 6.55
N LEU A 25 -5.51 1.90 5.55
CA LEU A 25 -6.00 0.62 5.03
C LEU A 25 -4.88 -0.18 4.37
N VAL A 26 -4.03 0.45 3.56
CA VAL A 26 -2.89 -0.21 2.92
C VAL A 26 -1.93 -0.78 3.97
N GLU A 27 -1.58 0.01 4.99
CA GLU A 27 -0.77 -0.46 6.12
C GLU A 27 -1.40 -1.69 6.79
N LYS A 28 -2.70 -1.59 7.11
CA LYS A 28 -3.42 -2.62 7.84
C LYS A 28 -3.50 -3.93 7.06
N LEU A 29 -3.67 -3.86 5.74
CA LEU A 29 -3.69 -5.01 4.85
C LEU A 29 -2.31 -5.68 4.80
N LEU A 30 -1.24 -4.91 4.59
CA LEU A 30 0.13 -5.41 4.56
C LEU A 30 0.54 -6.04 5.91
N TYR A 31 0.04 -5.50 7.02
CA TYR A 31 0.31 -6.03 8.35
C TYR A 31 -0.55 -7.25 8.70
N SER A 32 -1.85 -7.19 8.44
CA SER A 32 -2.80 -8.22 8.92
C SER A 32 -2.99 -9.37 7.94
N CYS A 33 -2.62 -9.18 6.66
CA CYS A 33 -2.77 -10.16 5.59
C CYS A 33 -1.42 -10.42 4.90
N PRO A 34 -0.46 -11.10 5.57
CA PRO A 34 0.84 -11.42 4.97
C PRO A 34 0.72 -12.22 3.67
N ASP A 35 -0.31 -13.06 3.53
CA ASP A 35 -0.48 -13.92 2.34
C ASP A 35 -1.13 -13.20 1.14
N LEU A 36 -1.35 -11.89 1.25
CA LEU A 36 -1.75 -11.06 0.12
C LEU A 36 -0.61 -11.03 -0.91
N ASP A 37 -0.94 -11.20 -2.19
CA ASP A 37 0.04 -11.24 -3.27
C ASP A 37 0.44 -9.82 -3.69
N ARG A 38 -0.50 -9.05 -4.27
CA ARG A 38 -0.23 -7.71 -4.78
C ARG A 38 -1.31 -6.69 -4.42
N ILE A 39 -0.89 -5.47 -4.11
CA ILE A 39 -1.70 -4.28 -3.97
C ILE A 39 -1.34 -3.33 -5.11
N TYR A 40 -2.31 -3.01 -5.95
CA TYR A 40 -2.20 -2.01 -6.99
C TYR A 40 -2.81 -0.70 -6.48
N LEU A 41 -2.01 0.35 -6.40
CA LEU A 41 -2.40 1.67 -5.91
C LEU A 41 -2.48 2.67 -7.05
N LEU A 42 -3.68 3.20 -7.31
CA LEU A 42 -3.84 4.29 -8.24
C LEU A 42 -3.38 5.59 -7.57
N LEU A 43 -2.26 6.15 -8.04
CA LEU A 43 -1.77 7.46 -7.65
C LEU A 43 -1.78 8.38 -8.87
N ARG A 44 -2.47 9.52 -8.74
CA ARG A 44 -2.45 10.54 -9.79
C ARG A 44 -1.12 11.29 -9.76
N ASN A 45 -0.57 11.54 -10.94
CA ASN A 45 0.56 12.45 -11.10
C ASN A 45 0.19 13.87 -10.63
N LYS A 46 1.11 14.53 -9.92
CA LYS A 46 1.01 15.97 -9.61
C LYS A 46 1.98 16.72 -10.54
N LYS A 47 1.77 18.01 -10.79
CA LYS A 47 2.71 18.83 -11.58
C LYS A 47 4.13 18.65 -11.04
N GLY A 48 5.00 18.02 -11.83
CA GLY A 48 6.40 17.78 -11.49
C GLY A 48 6.69 16.63 -10.51
N VAL A 49 5.70 15.84 -10.09
CA VAL A 49 5.91 14.70 -9.15
C VAL A 49 5.33 13.42 -9.74
N LYS A 50 6.17 12.41 -9.93
CA LYS A 50 5.77 11.10 -10.47
C LYS A 50 5.03 10.27 -9.44
N SER A 51 4.24 9.31 -9.93
CA SER A 51 3.45 8.40 -9.09
C SER A 51 4.32 7.57 -8.13
N GLU A 52 5.50 7.17 -8.59
CA GLU A 52 6.50 6.42 -7.83
C GLU A 52 7.08 7.25 -6.68
N ASP A 53 7.38 8.54 -6.92
CA ASP A 53 7.85 9.46 -5.87
C ASP A 53 6.79 9.63 -4.78
N ARG A 54 5.52 9.77 -5.19
CA ARG A 54 4.40 9.83 -4.25
C ARG A 54 4.21 8.54 -3.46
N LEU A 55 4.49 7.39 -4.07
CA LEU A 55 4.47 6.11 -3.36
C LEU A 55 5.61 6.06 -2.31
N ASN A 56 6.79 6.56 -2.64
CA ASN A 56 7.91 6.67 -1.71
C ASN A 56 7.59 7.61 -0.54
N GLU A 57 6.97 8.77 -0.80
CA GLU A 57 6.49 9.68 0.24
C GLU A 57 5.45 9.02 1.16
N LEU A 58 4.50 8.27 0.58
CA LEU A 58 3.51 7.51 1.34
C LEU A 58 4.20 6.53 2.31
N PHE A 59 5.18 5.77 1.79
CA PHE A 59 5.97 4.82 2.57
C PHE A 59 6.99 5.45 3.49
N ALA A 60 7.27 6.75 3.40
CA ALA A 60 8.08 7.48 4.36
C ALA A 60 7.23 8.00 5.55
N SER A 61 5.91 8.07 5.39
CA SER A 61 5.03 8.57 6.45
C SER A 61 5.10 7.72 7.73
N PRO A 62 4.81 8.31 8.91
CA PRO A 62 4.84 7.59 10.19
C PRO A 62 3.86 6.42 10.26
N CYS A 63 2.80 6.45 9.44
CA CYS A 63 1.83 5.35 9.36
C CYS A 63 2.52 4.01 9.04
N PHE A 64 3.62 4.03 8.27
CA PHE A 64 4.33 2.83 7.86
C PHE A 64 5.55 2.48 8.74
N ASP A 65 5.81 3.20 9.84
CA ASP A 65 6.95 2.93 10.75
C ASP A 65 6.94 1.49 11.25
N ARG A 66 5.76 1.01 11.65
CA ARG A 66 5.59 -0.37 12.13
C ARG A 66 5.95 -1.40 11.06
N LEU A 67 5.48 -1.20 9.83
CA LEU A 67 5.80 -2.09 8.71
C LEU A 67 7.29 -2.05 8.37
N ARG A 68 7.93 -0.88 8.41
CA ARG A 68 9.39 -0.78 8.21
C ARG A 68 10.17 -1.60 9.23
N LYS A 69 9.72 -1.61 10.50
CA LYS A 69 10.37 -2.34 11.59
C LYS A 69 10.09 -3.85 11.56
N GLU A 70 8.82 -4.23 11.38
CA GLU A 70 8.37 -5.62 11.56
C GLU A 70 8.29 -6.41 10.25
N ARG A 71 8.21 -5.74 9.09
CA ARG A 71 7.98 -6.35 7.77
C ARG A 71 8.68 -5.57 6.64
N PRO A 72 10.02 -5.46 6.64
CA PRO A 72 10.75 -4.59 5.70
C PRO A 72 10.45 -4.87 4.22
N GLU A 73 10.10 -6.12 3.88
CA GLU A 73 9.77 -6.55 2.52
C GLU A 73 8.40 -6.09 2.00
N PHE A 74 7.60 -5.36 2.80
CA PHE A 74 6.22 -4.99 2.44
C PHE A 74 6.11 -4.24 1.11
N ARG A 75 7.16 -3.50 0.73
CA ARG A 75 7.20 -2.68 -0.49
C ARG A 75 7.08 -3.52 -1.76
N SER A 76 7.62 -4.75 -1.75
CA SER A 76 7.57 -5.67 -2.90
C SER A 76 6.16 -6.06 -3.32
N LYS A 77 5.18 -5.87 -2.43
CA LYS A 77 3.76 -6.21 -2.65
C LYS A 77 2.94 -5.05 -3.18
N VAL A 78 3.52 -3.87 -3.33
CA VAL A 78 2.76 -2.67 -3.67
C VAL A 78 3.25 -2.08 -4.98
N PHE A 79 2.34 -1.96 -5.94
CA PHE A 79 2.61 -1.51 -7.29
C PHE A 79 1.79 -0.24 -7.55
N VAL A 80 2.44 0.82 -8.02
CA VAL A 80 1.72 2.03 -8.40
C VAL A 80 1.17 1.89 -9.81
N ILE A 81 -0.05 2.36 -10.01
CA ILE A 81 -0.63 2.58 -11.33
C ILE A 81 -0.81 4.10 -11.45
N ALA A 82 -0.20 4.68 -12.48
CA ALA A 82 -0.38 6.10 -12.77
C ALA A 82 -1.81 6.35 -13.28
N GLY A 83 -2.46 7.37 -12.74
CA GLY A 83 -3.78 7.84 -13.16
C GLY A 83 -3.81 9.31 -13.54
#